data_AF-A0A946BQV2-F1
#
_entry.id   AF-A0A946BQV2-F1
#
_cell.length_a   1.000
_cell.length_b   1.000
_cell.length_c   1.000
_cell.angle_alpha   90.00
_cell.angle_beta   90.00
_cell.angle_gamma   90.00
#
_symmetry.space_group_name_H-M   'P 1'
#
loop_
_entity.id
_entity.type
_entity.pdbx_description
1 polymer ?
#
loop_
_entity_poly.entity_id
_entity_poly.type
_entity_poly.pdbx_seq_one_letter_code
_entity_poly.pdbx_strand_id
1 'polypeptide(L)' 'MNQTATLIQAEKVNVSPEERTNWKADIARGIDLLDEQEKMVIALHYHEELTLAEISQVLDIAETEVKKIRDSTIQKLLS' A
#
# COMPACT_ATOMS: atom_id res chain seq x y z
N MET A 1 25.38 -7.53 20.17
CA MET A 1 25.29 -6.05 20.04
C MET A 1 26.40 -5.66 19.07
N ASN A 2 26.19 -5.27 17.81
CA ASN A 2 25.10 -4.52 17.20
C ASN A 2 24.46 -5.28 16.02
N GLN A 3 23.18 -5.03 15.77
CA GLN A 3 22.42 -5.48 14.60
C GLN A 3 22.39 -4.41 13.51
N THR A 4 23.28 -3.42 13.57
CA THR A 4 23.29 -2.25 12.67
C THR A 4 24.05 -2.53 11.36
N ALA A 5 24.62 -3.73 11.21
CA ALA A 5 25.38 -4.12 10.01
C ALA A 5 24.55 -4.81 8.91
N THR A 6 23.26 -5.11 9.13
CA THR A 6 22.50 -5.97 8.20
C THR A 6 21.61 -5.23 7.18
N LEU A 7 21.35 -3.92 7.30
CA LEU A 7 20.32 -3.27 6.46
C LEU A 7 20.82 -2.21 5.47
N ILE A 8 22.13 -2.12 5.22
CA ILE A 8 22.70 -1.36 4.07
C ILE A 8 22.79 -2.26 2.82
N GLN A 9 22.19 -3.45 2.86
CA GLN A 9 22.11 -4.38 1.73
C GLN A 9 20.78 -4.23 0.95
N ALA A 10 20.22 -3.02 0.90
CA ALA A 10 19.30 -2.65 -0.16
C ALA A 10 20.13 -2.16 -1.34
N GLU A 11 20.85 -3.11 -1.94
CA GLU A 11 21.34 -3.05 -3.30
C GLU A 11 20.25 -2.36 -4.15
N LYS A 12 20.58 -1.25 -4.82
CA LYS A 12 19.67 -0.55 -5.71
C LYS A 12 19.07 -1.60 -6.65
N VAL A 13 17.80 -1.95 -6.44
CA VAL A 13 17.10 -2.85 -7.34
C VAL A 13 17.15 -2.21 -8.71
N ASN A 14 18.01 -2.73 -9.59
CA ASN A 14 18.20 -2.25 -10.95
C ASN A 14 17.04 -2.78 -11.80
N VAL A 15 15.81 -2.39 -11.45
CA VAL A 15 14.61 -2.73 -12.22
C VAL A 15 14.69 -1.97 -13.53
N SER A 16 14.71 -2.72 -14.63
CA SER A 16 14.71 -2.15 -15.98
C SER A 16 13.48 -1.26 -16.20
N PRO A 17 13.54 -0.28 -17.11
CA PRO A 17 12.37 0.55 -17.42
C PRO A 17 11.14 -0.26 -17.85
N GLU A 18 11.35 -1.40 -18.50
CA GLU A 18 10.28 -2.30 -18.94
C GLU A 18 9.62 -3.01 -17.75
N GLU A 19 10.42 -3.59 -16.85
CA GLU A 19 9.90 -4.23 -15.62
C GLU A 19 9.14 -3.23 -14.73
N ARG A 20 9.61 -1.97 -14.65
CA ARG A 20 8.87 -0.90 -13.93
C ARG A 20 7.52 -0.59 -14.58
N THR A 21 7.46 -0.63 -15.90
CA THR A 21 6.23 -0.36 -16.65
C THR A 21 5.24 -1.50 -16.45
N ASN A 22 5.71 -2.74 -16.51
CA ASN A 22 4.91 -3.93 -16.25
C ASN A 22 4.36 -3.92 -14.82
N TRP A 23 5.22 -3.65 -13.82
CA TRP A 23 4.78 -3.49 -12.43
C TRP A 23 3.66 -2.45 -12.32
N LYS A 24 3.85 -1.25 -12.89
CA LYS A 24 2.84 -0.19 -12.83
C LYS A 24 1.52 -0.64 -13.46
N ALA A 25 1.57 -1.36 -14.59
CA ALA A 25 0.39 -1.91 -15.23
C ALA A 25 -0.29 -2.97 -14.35
N ASP A 26 0.46 -3.81 -13.66
CA ASP A 26 -0.06 -4.84 -12.76
C ASP A 26 -0.76 -4.21 -11.55
N ILE A 27 -0.13 -3.21 -10.91
CA ILE A 27 -0.78 -2.45 -9.84
C ILE A 27 -2.03 -1.74 -10.34
N ALA A 28 -1.99 -1.12 -11.52
CA ALA A 28 -3.15 -0.41 -12.07
C ALA A 28 -4.34 -1.37 -12.25
N ARG A 29 -4.09 -2.56 -12.80
CA ARG A 29 -5.10 -3.63 -12.91
C ARG A 29 -5.58 -4.10 -11.54
N GLY A 30 -4.68 -4.21 -10.55
CA GLY A 30 -5.04 -4.53 -9.17
C GLY A 30 -5.97 -3.49 -8.55
N ILE A 31 -5.70 -2.20 -8.78
CA ILE A 31 -6.53 -1.07 -8.32
C ILE A 31 -7.93 -1.14 -8.93
N ASP A 32 -8.06 -1.50 -10.22
CA ASP A 32 -9.35 -1.62 -10.88
C ASP A 32 -10.26 -2.68 -10.23
N LEU A 33 -9.67 -3.73 -9.65
CA LEU A 33 -10.37 -4.83 -8.97
C LEU A 33 -10.79 -4.52 -7.53
N LEU A 34 -10.30 -3.42 -6.96
CA LEU A 34 -10.66 -3.01 -5.60
C LEU A 34 -12.10 -2.52 -5.54
N ASP A 35 -12.75 -2.83 -4.44
CA ASP A 35 -14.06 -2.23 -4.14
C ASP A 35 -13.91 -0.74 -3.76
N GLU A 36 -15.04 -0.05 -3.63
CA GLU A 36 -15.07 1.38 -3.33
C GLU A 36 -14.42 1.71 -1.98
N GLN A 37 -14.60 0.83 -0.99
CA GLN A 37 -14.10 1.03 0.35
C GLN A 37 -12.57 0.84 0.41
N GLU A 38 -12.06 -0.17 -0.29
CA GLU A 38 -10.63 -0.41 -0.48
C GLU A 38 -9.95 0.76 -1.21
N LYS A 39 -10.55 1.24 -2.31
CA LYS A 39 -10.05 2.42 -3.05
C LYS A 39 -10.00 3.65 -2.15
N MET A 40 -11.04 3.90 -1.38
CA MET A 40 -11.12 5.04 -0.46
C MET A 40 -10.03 4.98 0.61
N VAL A 41 -9.84 3.83 1.27
CA VAL A 41 -8.82 3.67 2.32
C VAL A 41 -7.41 3.90 1.76
N ILE A 42 -7.10 3.36 0.57
CA ILE A 42 -5.80 3.57 -0.08
C ILE A 42 -5.61 5.02 -0.51
N ALA A 43 -6.64 5.67 -1.07
CA ALA A 43 -6.57 7.08 -1.45
C ALA A 43 -6.30 7.97 -0.23
N LEU A 44 -7.08 7.81 0.84
CA LEU A 44 -6.88 8.59 2.06
C LEU A 44 -5.51 8.35 2.70
N HIS A 45 -4.99 7.11 2.64
CA HIS A 45 -3.70 6.80 3.26
C HIS A 45 -2.49 7.24 2.43
N TYR A 46 -2.50 7.02 1.11
CA TYR A 46 -1.33 7.21 0.26
C TYR A 46 -1.38 8.49 -0.60
N HIS A 47 -2.57 9.04 -0.86
CA HIS A 47 -2.72 10.30 -1.60
C HIS A 47 -2.89 11.49 -0.64
N GLU A 48 -3.75 11.35 0.38
CA GLU A 48 -4.02 12.41 1.36
C GLU A 48 -3.13 12.33 2.62
N GLU A 49 -2.24 11.33 2.70
CA GLU A 49 -1.31 11.10 3.81
C GLU A 49 -1.98 10.97 5.20
N LEU A 50 -3.25 10.58 5.26
CA LEU A 50 -3.97 10.42 6.52
C LEU A 50 -3.51 9.16 7.28
N THR A 51 -3.48 9.28 8.61
CA THR A 51 -3.25 8.18 9.53
C THR A 51 -4.48 7.27 9.65
N LEU A 52 -4.30 6.04 10.15
CA LEU A 52 -5.42 5.12 10.35
C LEU A 52 -6.49 5.69 11.29
N ALA A 53 -6.07 6.45 12.30
CA ALA A 53 -6.97 7.12 13.25
C ALA A 53 -7.80 8.22 12.57
N GLU A 54 -7.19 9.02 11.69
CA GLU A 54 -7.90 10.05 10.92
C GLU A 54 -8.85 9.42 9.91
N ILE A 55 -8.43 8.37 9.21
CA ILE A 55 -9.29 7.64 8.26
C ILE A 55 -10.48 7.01 9.00
N SER A 56 -10.25 6.45 10.19
CA SER A 56 -11.31 5.90 11.04
C SER A 56 -12.38 6.94 11.35
N GLN A 57 -11.98 8.19 11.63
CA GLN A 57 -12.90 9.30 11.87
C GLN A 57 -13.61 9.76 10.58
N VAL A 58 -12.90 9.81 9.44
CA VAL A 58 -13.46 10.24 8.14
C VAL A 58 -14.50 9.24 7.63
N LEU A 59 -14.25 7.94 7.79
CA LEU A 59 -15.11 6.87 7.27
C LEU A 59 -16.13 6.36 8.29
N ASP A 60 -16.11 6.86 9.53
CA ASP A 60 -16.96 6.42 10.64
C ASP A 60 -16.94 4.89 10.87
N ILE A 61 -15.73 4.31 10.84
CA ILE A 61 -15.48 2.89 11.10
C ILE A 61 -14.32 2.71 12.07
N ALA A 62 -14.23 1.56 12.74
CA ALA A 62 -13.16 1.29 13.70
C ALA A 62 -11.78 1.27 13.03
N GLU A 63 -10.77 1.82 13.71
CA GLU A 63 -9.37 1.81 13.24
C GLU A 63 -8.86 0.40 12.89
N THR A 64 -9.31 -0.62 13.63
CA THR A 64 -8.99 -2.02 13.34
C THR A 64 -9.52 -2.49 11.99
N GLU A 65 -10.70 -2.03 11.58
CA GLU A 65 -11.27 -2.35 10.27
C GLU A 65 -10.52 -1.59 9.16
N VAL A 66 -10.18 -0.31 9.38
CA VAL A 66 -9.33 0.46 8.43
C VAL A 66 -8.01 -0.26 8.19
N LYS A 67 -7.33 -0.68 9.27
CA LYS A 67 -6.07 -1.43 9.21
C LYS A 67 -6.24 -2.72 8.41
N LYS A 68 -7.30 -3.47 8.67
CA LYS A 68 -7.59 -4.73 7.99
C LYS A 68 -7.84 -4.52 6.50
N ILE A 69 -8.65 -3.53 6.13
CA ILE A 69 -8.94 -3.17 4.72
C ILE A 69 -7.65 -2.78 4.01
N ARG A 70 -6.82 -1.91 4.62
CA ARG A 70 -5.52 -1.53 4.06
C ARG A 70 -4.63 -2.76 3.85
N ASP A 71 -4.47 -3.58 4.88
CA ASP A 71 -3.58 -4.75 4.83
C ASP A 71 -4.07 -5.76 3.76
N SER A 72 -5.37 -6.06 3.67
CA SER A 72 -5.93 -6.94 2.63
C SER A 72 -5.80 -6.35 1.23
N THR A 73 -5.99 -5.04 1.09
CA THR A 73 -5.85 -4.34 -0.19
C THR A 73 -4.41 -4.41 -0.69
N ILE A 74 -3.43 -4.17 0.17
CA ILE A 74 -2.00 -4.28 -0.18
C ILE A 74 -1.67 -5.70 -0.64
N GLN A 75 -2.22 -6.73 0.03
CA GLN A 75 -2.04 -8.11 -0.43
C GLN A 75 -2.61 -8.35 -1.83
N LYS A 76 -3.77 -7.78 -2.17
CA LYS A 76 -4.36 -7.88 -3.51
C LYS A 76 -3.53 -7.15 -4.59
N LEU A 77 -2.89 -6.03 -4.23
CA LEU A 77 -2.08 -5.26 -5.18
C LEU A 77 -0.69 -5.88 -5.43
N LEU A 78 -0.21 -6.70 -4.49
CA LEU A 78 1.11 -7.35 -4.55
C LEU A 78 1.04 -8.82 -4.97
N SER A 79 -0.15 -9.39 -5.10
CA SER A 79 -0.38 -10.77 -5.57
C SER A 79 -0.43 -10.86 -7.09
#